data_AF-A0A1V8UKH8-F1
#
_entry.id   AF-A0A1V8UKH8-F1
#
_cell.length_a   1.000
_cell.length_b   1.000
_cell.length_c   1.000
_cell.angle_alpha   90.00
_cell.angle_beta   90.00
_cell.angle_gamma   90.00
#
_symmetry.space_group_name_H-M   'P 1'
#
loop_
_entity.id
_entity.type
_entity.pdbx_description
1 polymer ?
#
loop_
_entity_poly.entity_id
_entity_poly.type
_entity_poly.pdbx_seq_one_letter_code
_entity_poly.pdbx_strand_id
1 'polypeptide(L)'
;MAKSKGKNKAGKPTTSTAATPKSYNTLSDLRADHEIWYKILVLIYDLRNIKMDKTSENRTLQTVDPLYISTPYFSLEEADAVKGVKVDAETTLEQAIMKALENFFEKRRASGDARPCGPHDMVPLYLECFGVGKGEIEDEKFVSRVRRAGLGS
;
A
#
# COMPACT_ATOMS: atom_id res chain seq x y z
N MET A 1 -33.94 53.33 6.17
CA MET A 1 -34.25 52.04 6.79
C MET A 1 -33.17 51.03 6.41
N ALA A 2 -32.80 50.19 7.39
CA ALA A 2 -31.95 48.98 7.35
C ALA A 2 -30.52 49.05 6.77
N LYS A 3 -29.56 49.08 7.70
CA LYS A 3 -28.18 48.56 7.54
C LYS A 3 -28.25 47.02 7.43
N SER A 4 -27.39 46.40 6.63
CA SER A 4 -26.93 45.05 6.94
C SER A 4 -25.49 44.81 6.53
N LYS A 5 -24.83 44.00 7.35
CA LYS A 5 -23.41 43.92 7.68
C LYS A 5 -23.03 42.45 7.53
N GLY A 6 -21.91 42.12 6.89
CA GLY A 6 -21.40 40.75 6.86
C GLY A 6 -20.03 40.65 6.20
N LYS A 7 -18.95 40.94 6.92
CA LYS A 7 -18.04 39.98 7.60
C LYS A 7 -17.09 39.23 6.65
N ASN A 8 -15.85 39.73 6.60
CA ASN A 8 -14.65 39.01 6.19
C ASN A 8 -14.56 37.64 6.88
N LYS A 9 -14.17 36.61 6.14
CA LYS A 9 -13.43 35.47 6.70
C LYS A 9 -12.20 35.23 5.84
N ALA A 10 -11.06 35.55 6.44
CA ALA A 10 -9.74 35.22 5.96
C ALA A 10 -9.64 33.73 5.61
N GLY A 11 -9.08 33.44 4.45
CA GLY A 11 -8.59 32.11 4.11
C GLY A 11 -7.60 31.70 5.19
N LYS A 12 -7.98 30.67 5.96
CA LYS A 12 -7.09 30.03 6.91
C LYS A 12 -6.03 29.29 6.08
N PRO A 13 -4.73 29.49 6.33
CA PRO A 13 -3.70 28.71 5.67
C PRO A 13 -3.91 27.25 6.05
N THR A 14 -4.10 26.39 5.05
CA THR A 14 -4.01 24.94 5.23
C THR A 14 -2.58 24.64 5.64
N THR A 15 -2.42 24.39 6.93
CA THR A 15 -1.23 23.81 7.53
C THR A 15 -0.91 22.51 6.79
N SER A 16 0.09 22.57 5.91
CA SER A 16 0.94 21.41 5.63
C SER A 16 1.61 21.06 6.95
N THR A 17 0.99 20.16 7.71
CA THR A 17 1.65 19.54 8.86
C THR A 17 2.79 18.71 8.27
N ALA A 18 4.02 19.21 8.38
CA ALA A 18 5.20 18.38 8.24
C ALA A 18 5.08 17.29 9.32
N ALA A 19 4.55 16.14 8.93
CA ALA A 19 4.45 14.99 9.79
C ALA A 19 5.88 14.55 10.10
N THR A 20 6.20 14.39 11.38
CA THR A 20 7.41 13.66 11.80
C THR A 20 7.48 12.34 11.04
N PRO A 21 8.66 11.92 10.55
CA PRO A 21 8.80 10.67 9.82
C PRO A 21 8.31 9.54 10.71
N LYS A 22 7.22 8.87 10.29
CA LYS A 22 6.68 7.71 10.99
C LYS A 22 7.70 6.58 10.82
N SER A 23 8.17 6.02 11.93
CA SER A 23 9.05 4.86 11.93
C SER A 23 8.30 3.68 12.54
N TYR A 24 8.39 2.54 11.87
CA TYR A 24 7.75 1.29 12.30
C TYR A 24 8.85 0.27 12.56
N ASN A 25 8.88 -0.31 13.76
CA ASN A 25 9.89 -1.30 14.11
C ASN A 25 9.39 -2.71 13.78
N THR A 26 8.09 -2.96 13.93
CA THR A 26 7.47 -4.28 13.75
C THR A 26 6.24 -4.22 12.85
N LEU A 27 5.80 -5.38 12.33
CA LEU A 27 4.53 -5.49 11.59
C LEU A 27 3.32 -5.06 12.43
N SER A 28 3.38 -5.21 13.75
CA SER A 28 2.31 -4.76 14.65
C SER A 28 2.20 -3.23 14.67
N ASP A 29 3.34 -2.52 14.58
CA ASP A 29 3.36 -1.06 14.50
C ASP A 29 2.71 -0.57 13.20
N LEU A 30 3.02 -1.22 12.07
CA LEU A 30 2.37 -0.95 10.78
C LEU A 30 0.87 -1.18 10.85
N ARG A 31 0.42 -2.26 11.48
CA ARG A 31 -0.99 -2.61 11.57
C ARG A 31 -1.77 -1.70 12.52
N ALA A 32 -1.10 -1.11 13.51
CA ALA A 32 -1.70 -0.13 14.42
C ALA A 32 -1.94 1.23 13.75
N ASP A 33 -1.15 1.60 12.74
CA ASP A 33 -1.41 2.79 11.93
C ASP A 33 -2.41 2.47 10.80
N HIS A 34 -3.67 2.88 11.01
CA HIS A 34 -4.74 2.62 10.05
C HIS A 34 -4.55 3.28 8.68
N GLU A 35 -3.76 4.34 8.58
CA GLU A 35 -3.50 5.04 7.31
C GLU A 35 -2.49 4.26 6.47
N ILE A 36 -1.35 3.89 7.05
CA ILE A 36 -0.35 3.07 6.34
C ILE A 36 -0.92 1.68 6.05
N TRP A 37 -1.67 1.11 6.99
CA TRP A 37 -2.31 -0.18 6.82
C TRP A 37 -3.32 -0.17 5.67
N TYR A 38 -4.12 0.89 5.58
CA TYR A 38 -5.05 1.05 4.45
C TYR A 38 -4.30 1.12 3.12
N LYS A 39 -3.18 1.85 3.02
CA LYS A 39 -2.35 1.91 1.81
C LYS A 39 -1.79 0.53 1.42
N ILE A 40 -1.34 -0.26 2.40
CA ILE A 40 -0.90 -1.65 2.19
C ILE A 40 -2.05 -2.50 1.62
N LEU A 41 -3.25 -2.42 2.22
CA LEU A 41 -4.41 -3.17 1.73
C LEU A 41 -4.81 -2.75 0.32
N VAL A 42 -4.76 -1.45 -0.02
CA VAL A 42 -5.03 -0.94 -1.37
C VAL A 42 -4.02 -1.49 -2.38
N LEU A 43 -2.73 -1.51 -2.04
CA LEU A 43 -1.70 -2.12 -2.91
C LEU A 43 -2.02 -3.60 -3.20
N ILE A 44 -2.31 -4.39 -2.16
CA ILE A 44 -2.62 -5.82 -2.34
C ILE A 44 -3.91 -6.01 -3.14
N TYR A 45 -4.93 -5.19 -2.88
CA TYR A 45 -6.16 -5.17 -3.67
C TYR A 45 -5.88 -4.85 -5.14
N ASP A 46 -5.04 -3.86 -5.42
CA ASP A 46 -4.72 -3.48 -6.79
C ASP A 46 -3.95 -4.56 -7.52
N LEU A 47 -2.91 -5.14 -6.90
CA LEU A 47 -2.15 -6.27 -7.46
C LEU A 47 -3.09 -7.42 -7.89
N ARG A 48 -4.14 -7.68 -7.10
CA ARG A 48 -5.17 -8.68 -7.43
C ARG A 48 -6.07 -8.27 -8.58
N ASN A 49 -6.44 -6.99 -8.66
CA ASN A 49 -7.49 -6.50 -9.55
C ASN A 49 -6.99 -5.79 -10.82
N ILE A 50 -5.67 -5.70 -11.07
CA ILE A 50 -5.07 -5.04 -12.25
C ILE A 50 -5.76 -5.37 -13.58
N LYS A 51 -6.17 -6.63 -13.81
CA LYS A 51 -6.79 -7.02 -15.09
C LYS A 51 -8.26 -6.57 -15.23
N MET A 52 -8.91 -6.28 -14.12
CA MET A 52 -10.37 -6.04 -14.04
C MET A 52 -10.72 -4.61 -13.65
N ASP A 53 -9.78 -3.89 -13.03
CA ASP A 53 -9.96 -2.54 -12.51
C ASP A 53 -8.91 -1.60 -13.11
N LYS A 54 -9.35 -0.70 -13.99
CA LYS A 54 -8.47 0.26 -14.67
C LYS A 54 -7.82 1.23 -13.70
N THR A 55 -8.46 1.53 -12.57
CA THR A 55 -7.87 2.38 -11.54
C THR A 55 -6.74 1.65 -10.82
N SER A 56 -6.92 0.37 -10.50
CA SER A 56 -5.85 -0.49 -9.97
C SER A 56 -4.68 -0.57 -10.93
N GLU A 57 -4.95 -0.87 -12.21
CA GLU A 57 -3.92 -0.91 -13.26
C GLU A 57 -3.15 0.41 -13.35
N ASN A 58 -3.86 1.54 -13.39
CA ASN A 58 -3.23 2.86 -13.50
C ASN A 58 -2.34 3.20 -12.30
N ARG A 59 -2.72 2.83 -11.06
CA ARG A 59 -1.88 3.05 -9.88
C ARG A 59 -0.64 2.17 -9.92
N THR A 60 -0.78 0.89 -10.26
CA THR A 60 0.36 -0.04 -10.38
C THR A 60 1.32 0.34 -11.51
N LEU A 61 0.84 0.90 -12.62
CA LEU A 61 1.71 1.37 -13.71
C LEU A 61 2.51 2.64 -13.37
N GLN A 62 2.10 3.39 -12.34
CA GLN A 62 2.81 4.60 -11.88
C GLN A 62 3.91 4.31 -10.85
N THR A 63 3.92 3.10 -10.31
CA THR A 63 4.97 2.63 -9.38
C THR A 63 6.26 2.33 -10.14
N VAL A 64 7.38 2.85 -9.64
CA VAL A 64 8.73 2.64 -10.21
C VAL A 64 9.59 1.68 -9.39
N ASP A 65 9.21 1.46 -8.13
CA ASP A 65 9.86 0.48 -7.26
C ASP A 65 9.45 -0.95 -7.67
N PRO A 66 10.39 -1.90 -7.82
CA PRO A 66 10.10 -3.28 -8.22
C PRO A 66 9.16 -4.03 -7.27
N LEU A 67 9.10 -3.63 -6.00
CA LEU A 67 8.19 -4.17 -5.00
C LEU A 67 6.88 -3.38 -4.92
N TYR A 68 6.63 -2.42 -5.81
CA TYR A 68 5.44 -1.56 -5.79
C TYR A 68 5.26 -0.77 -4.46
N ILE A 69 6.28 -0.75 -3.60
CA ILE A 69 6.29 0.01 -2.34
C ILE A 69 6.91 1.38 -2.64
N SER A 70 6.17 2.21 -3.38
CA SER A 70 6.52 3.60 -3.66
C SER A 70 5.26 4.38 -4.06
N THR A 71 5.42 5.59 -4.59
CA THR A 71 4.32 6.37 -5.14
C THR A 71 3.60 5.58 -6.25
N PRO A 72 2.27 5.64 -6.36
CA PRO A 72 1.39 6.57 -5.65
C PRO A 72 0.94 6.09 -4.25
N TYR A 73 1.21 4.83 -3.88
CA TYR A 73 0.72 4.25 -2.63
C TYR A 73 1.37 4.88 -1.40
N PHE A 74 2.68 5.06 -1.46
CA PHE A 74 3.51 5.53 -0.36
C PHE A 74 4.32 6.74 -0.80
N SER A 75 4.49 7.72 0.09
CA SER A 75 5.58 8.69 -0.05
C SER A 75 6.93 7.96 0.02
N LEU A 76 8.02 8.64 -0.35
CA LEU A 76 9.37 8.08 -0.21
C LEU A 76 9.66 7.66 1.24
N GLU A 77 9.33 8.53 2.20
CA GLU A 77 9.54 8.27 3.63
C GLU A 77 8.68 7.10 4.13
N GLU A 78 7.43 7.01 3.69
CA GLU A 78 6.55 5.90 4.04
C GLU A 78 7.05 4.58 3.45
N ALA A 79 7.53 4.61 2.20
CA ALA A 79 8.08 3.43 1.53
C ALA A 79 9.32 2.90 2.26
N ASP A 80 10.24 3.79 2.63
CA ASP A 80 11.44 3.42 3.39
C ASP A 80 11.08 2.88 4.78
N ALA A 81 10.12 3.50 5.47
CA ALA A 81 9.64 3.03 6.76
C ALA A 81 8.95 1.66 6.68
N VAL A 82 8.15 1.41 5.64
CA VAL A 82 7.49 0.10 5.41
C VAL A 82 8.54 -0.96 5.09
N LYS A 83 9.47 -0.67 4.17
CA LYS A 83 10.52 -1.61 3.74
C LYS A 83 11.48 -1.98 4.89
N GLY A 84 11.75 -1.03 5.78
CA GLY A 84 12.67 -1.17 6.92
C GLY A 84 12.12 -1.95 8.12
N VAL A 85 10.81 -2.24 8.17
CA VAL A 85 10.17 -2.96 9.28
C VAL A 85 10.85 -4.30 9.53
N LYS A 86 11.12 -4.64 10.80
CA LYS A 86 11.66 -5.95 11.17
C LYS A 86 10.54 -6.98 11.23
N VAL A 87 10.68 -8.05 10.45
CA VAL A 87 9.79 -9.23 10.50
C VAL A 87 10.36 -10.32 11.40
N ASP A 88 11.69 -10.32 11.58
CA ASP A 88 12.41 -11.12 12.57
C ASP A 88 13.64 -10.33 13.07
N ALA A 89 14.52 -10.96 13.85
CA ALA A 89 15.66 -10.31 14.47
C ALA A 89 16.67 -9.71 13.47
N GLU A 90 16.81 -10.30 12.28
CA GLU A 90 17.85 -9.94 11.31
C GLU A 90 17.26 -9.39 10.02
N THR A 91 16.04 -9.80 9.66
CA THR A 91 15.43 -9.58 8.35
C THR A 91 14.46 -8.40 8.36
N THR A 92 14.64 -7.49 7.40
CA THR A 92 13.65 -6.44 7.11
C THR A 92 12.53 -6.97 6.22
N LEU A 93 11.41 -6.27 6.16
CA LEU A 93 10.27 -6.64 5.33
C LEU A 93 10.64 -6.67 3.85
N GLU A 94 11.44 -5.71 3.37
CA GLU A 94 11.99 -5.74 2.00
C GLU A 94 12.77 -7.01 1.72
N GLN A 95 13.71 -7.38 2.60
CA GLN A 95 14.51 -8.59 2.45
C GLN A 95 13.65 -9.86 2.46
N ALA A 96 12.63 -9.89 3.32
CA ALA A 96 11.70 -11.01 3.39
C ALA A 96 10.89 -11.16 2.10
N ILE A 97 10.37 -10.05 1.54
CA ILE A 97 9.63 -10.05 0.28
C ILE A 97 10.54 -10.49 -0.87
N MET A 98 11.75 -9.95 -0.97
CA MET A 98 12.72 -10.31 -2.02
C MET A 98 13.07 -11.81 -1.97
N LYS A 99 13.38 -12.33 -0.77
CA LYS A 99 13.66 -13.77 -0.57
C LYS A 99 12.44 -14.64 -0.89
N ALA A 100 11.24 -14.18 -0.55
CA ALA A 100 10.01 -14.91 -0.87
C ALA A 100 9.77 -14.96 -2.39
N LEU A 101 10.06 -13.87 -3.10
CA LEU A 101 9.99 -13.79 -4.56
C LEU A 101 10.98 -14.74 -5.23
N GLU A 102 12.26 -14.75 -4.82
CA GLU A 102 13.27 -15.66 -5.35
C GLU A 102 12.81 -17.12 -5.26
N ASN A 103 12.40 -17.55 -4.05
CA ASN A 103 11.87 -18.89 -3.83
C ASN A 103 10.63 -19.20 -4.69
N PHE A 104 9.78 -18.20 -4.90
CA PHE A 104 8.56 -18.34 -5.68
C PHE A 104 8.85 -18.54 -7.18
N PHE A 105 9.77 -17.74 -7.74
CA PHE A 105 10.23 -17.90 -9.12
C PHE A 105 10.94 -19.25 -9.32
N GLU A 106 11.78 -19.67 -8.38
CA GLU A 106 12.44 -20.97 -8.42
C GLU A 106 11.45 -22.14 -8.42
N LYS A 107 10.45 -22.11 -7.54
CA LYS A 107 9.39 -23.13 -7.49
C LYS A 107 8.63 -23.24 -8.81
N ARG A 108 8.30 -22.10 -9.43
CA ARG A 108 7.62 -22.08 -10.73
C ARG A 108 8.48 -22.61 -11.87
N ARG A 109 9.77 -22.26 -11.86
CA ARG A 109 10.74 -22.80 -12.80
C ARG A 109 10.86 -24.31 -12.66
N ALA A 110 10.93 -24.81 -11.42
CA ALA A 110 10.99 -26.23 -11.13
C ALA A 110 9.70 -26.97 -11.52
N SER A 111 8.54 -26.32 -11.45
CA SER A 111 7.25 -26.88 -11.87
C SER A 111 6.99 -26.79 -13.37
N GLY A 112 7.90 -26.21 -14.16
CA GLY A 112 7.73 -26.02 -15.61
C GLY A 112 6.73 -24.93 -16.00
N ASP A 113 6.28 -24.08 -15.07
CA ASP A 113 5.42 -22.93 -15.38
C ASP A 113 6.29 -21.75 -15.83
N ALA A 114 6.62 -21.74 -17.13
CA ALA A 114 7.51 -20.76 -17.75
C ALA A 114 6.83 -19.42 -18.10
N ARG A 115 5.60 -19.19 -17.66
CA ARG A 115 4.90 -17.93 -17.94
C ARG A 115 5.57 -16.79 -17.15
N PRO A 116 5.76 -15.60 -17.75
CA PRO A 116 6.28 -14.44 -17.03
C PRO A 116 5.34 -14.12 -15.87
N CYS A 117 5.88 -14.08 -14.64
CA CYS A 117 5.04 -13.78 -13.48
C CYS A 117 4.61 -12.32 -13.58
N GLY A 118 3.31 -12.11 -13.61
CA GLY A 118 2.74 -10.76 -13.61
C GLY A 118 2.56 -10.27 -12.18
N PRO A 119 2.27 -8.99 -11.96
CA PRO A 119 2.04 -8.42 -10.63
C PRO A 119 0.96 -9.18 -9.82
N HIS A 120 -0.03 -9.78 -10.49
CA HIS A 120 -1.06 -10.62 -9.87
C HIS A 120 -0.52 -11.85 -9.13
N ASP A 121 0.64 -12.35 -9.54
CA ASP A 121 1.30 -13.49 -8.90
C ASP A 121 1.96 -13.11 -7.58
N MET A 122 2.12 -11.82 -7.30
CA MET A 122 2.72 -11.32 -6.07
C MET A 122 1.72 -11.26 -4.90
N VAL A 123 0.42 -11.34 -5.18
CA VAL A 123 -0.63 -11.24 -4.14
C VAL A 123 -0.42 -12.24 -2.99
N PRO A 124 -0.20 -13.55 -3.23
CA PRO A 124 0.01 -14.50 -2.14
C PRO A 124 1.22 -14.15 -1.27
N LEU A 125 2.30 -13.64 -1.87
CA LEU A 125 3.52 -13.25 -1.16
C LEU A 125 3.26 -12.04 -0.26
N TYR A 126 2.52 -11.05 -0.74
CA TYR A 126 2.22 -9.85 0.07
C TYR A 126 1.25 -10.18 1.19
N LEU A 127 0.25 -11.03 0.94
CA LEU A 127 -0.63 -11.52 2.00
C LEU A 127 0.19 -12.20 3.11
N GLU A 128 1.17 -13.03 2.75
CA GLU A 128 2.04 -13.72 3.70
C GLU A 128 2.99 -12.76 4.44
N CYS A 129 3.78 -11.95 3.72
CA CYS A 129 4.79 -11.08 4.32
C CYS A 129 4.21 -10.00 5.24
N PHE A 130 3.02 -9.48 4.91
CA PHE A 130 2.34 -8.49 5.75
C PHE A 130 1.39 -9.12 6.78
N GLY A 131 1.17 -10.45 6.74
CA GLY A 131 0.21 -11.12 7.62
C GLY A 131 -1.25 -10.68 7.39
N VAL A 132 -1.61 -10.39 6.13
CA VAL A 132 -2.96 -9.96 5.74
C VAL A 132 -3.82 -11.18 5.45
N GLY A 133 -4.98 -11.26 6.08
CA GLY A 133 -5.99 -12.25 5.73
C GLY A 133 -6.61 -11.93 4.37
N LYS A 134 -6.80 -12.93 3.50
CA LYS A 134 -7.46 -12.73 2.19
C LYS A 134 -8.84 -12.05 2.30
N GLY A 135 -9.56 -12.28 3.40
CA GLY A 135 -10.85 -11.64 3.67
C GLY A 135 -10.77 -10.13 3.89
N GLU A 136 -9.62 -9.59 4.30
CA GLU A 136 -9.47 -8.15 4.54
C GLU A 136 -9.54 -7.34 3.24
N ILE A 137 -8.97 -7.88 2.15
CA ILE A 137 -9.03 -7.24 0.82
C ILE A 137 -10.35 -7.54 0.08
N GLU A 138 -11.20 -8.40 0.63
CA GLU A 138 -12.53 -8.75 0.11
C GLU A 138 -13.66 -8.08 0.90
N ASP A 139 -13.36 -7.48 2.06
CA ASP A 139 -14.34 -6.83 2.92
C ASP A 139 -15.10 -5.74 2.15
N GLU A 140 -16.43 -5.80 2.20
CA GLU A 140 -17.28 -4.91 1.41
C GLU A 140 -17.09 -3.44 1.77
N LYS A 141 -16.82 -3.12 3.04
CA LYS A 141 -16.60 -1.73 3.47
C LYS A 141 -15.26 -1.23 2.93
N PHE A 142 -14.22 -2.05 3.01
CA PHE A 142 -12.92 -1.77 2.42
C PHE A 142 -13.05 -1.57 0.89
N VAL A 143 -13.59 -2.54 0.16
CA VAL A 143 -13.75 -2.46 -1.31
C VAL A 143 -14.58 -1.25 -1.72
N SER A 144 -15.67 -0.98 -1.00
CA SER A 144 -16.49 0.21 -1.23
C SER A 144 -15.71 1.51 -0.99
N ARG A 145 -14.83 1.55 0.03
CA ARG A 145 -13.97 2.71 0.27
C ARG A 145 -12.96 2.89 -0.85
N VAL A 146 -12.28 1.83 -1.28
CA VAL A 146 -11.31 1.89 -2.40
C VAL A 146 -11.97 2.43 -3.67
N ARG A 147 -13.17 1.96 -3.99
CA ARG A 147 -13.93 2.42 -5.18
C ARG A 147 -14.38 3.88 -5.08
N ARG A 148 -14.70 4.37 -3.88
CA ARG A 148 -15.15 5.76 -3.68
C ARG A 148 -14.02 6.77 -3.56
N ALA A 149 -12.95 6.42 -2.84
CA ALA A 149 -11.93 7.36 -2.40
C ALA A 149 -10.50 7.00 -2.87
N GLY A 150 -10.28 5.80 -3.41
CA GLY A 150 -8.96 5.34 -3.82
C GLY A 150 -7.98 5.35 -2.65
N LEU A 151 -6.86 6.06 -2.83
CA LEU A 151 -5.83 6.27 -1.79
C LEU A 151 -6.14 7.41 -0.82
N GLY A 152 -7.18 8.21 -1.10
CA GLY A 152 -7.61 9.30 -0.22
C GLY A 152 -8.29 8.77 1.04
N SER A 153 -7.89 9.30 2.20
CA SER A 153 -8.45 8.97 3.50
C SER A 153 -9.81 9.62 3.75
#